data_AF-A0A1Z4C0Y7-F1
#
_entry.id   AF-A0A1Z4C0Y7-F1
#
_cell.length_a   1.000
_cell.length_b   1.000
_cell.length_c   1.000
_cell.angle_alpha   90.00
_cell.angle_beta   90.00
_cell.angle_gamma   90.00
#
_symmetry.space_group_name_H-M   'P 1'
#
loop_
_entity.id
_entity.type
_entity.pdbx_description
1 polymer ?
#
loop_
_entity_poly.entity_id
_entity_poly.type
_entity_poly.pdbx_seq_one_letter_code
_entity_poly.pdbx_strand_id
1 'polypeptide(L)'
;MLLALIKWISLAYIALLMVGCAEWGSGTKETPAPAYNDPYTQSDLNELLGFGANMANTPPASRAELCQALLDRQKSSPQIGLQLHLMVGRLLSDACGDIGAIISGVAAIPTASLADEQVRRLVAIDLEALKRLGSVSRKISTLDRKQKNVQSVLESKPPKTPKVEGNKMESNKDEARLLREKLEAIRSMEKQMDENGGN
;
A
#
# COMPACT_ATOMS: atom_id res chain seq x y z
N MET A 1 21.33 14.21 69.54
CA MET A 1 19.87 14.05 69.32
C MET A 1 19.47 14.17 67.85
N LEU A 2 19.89 15.20 67.11
CA LEU A 2 19.52 15.39 65.69
C LEU A 2 19.89 14.21 64.75
N LEU A 3 21.08 13.62 64.93
CA LEU A 3 21.56 12.49 64.12
C LEU A 3 20.75 11.19 64.34
N ALA A 4 20.17 11.02 65.53
CA ALA A 4 19.32 9.86 65.83
C ALA A 4 17.95 9.99 65.14
N LEU A 5 17.42 11.22 65.06
CA LEU A 5 16.16 11.53 64.38
C LEU A 5 16.28 11.31 62.86
N ILE A 6 17.39 11.72 62.25
CA ILE A 6 17.63 11.53 60.81
C ILE A 6 17.71 10.03 60.45
N LYS A 7 18.34 9.22 61.30
CA LYS A 7 18.42 7.76 61.11
C LYS A 7 17.05 7.08 61.17
N TRP A 8 16.18 7.53 62.08
CA TRP A 8 14.81 7.02 62.21
C TRP A 8 13.92 7.41 61.03
N ILE A 9 14.05 8.65 60.54
CA ILE A 9 13.30 9.13 59.38
C ILE A 9 13.72 8.38 58.10
N SER A 10 15.01 8.15 57.89
CA SER A 10 15.48 7.34 56.74
C SER A 10 15.01 5.89 56.80
N LEU A 11 14.96 5.28 57.99
CA LEU A 11 14.46 3.91 58.13
C LEU A 11 12.96 3.81 57.82
N ALA A 12 12.16 4.78 58.28
CA ALA A 12 10.74 4.85 57.99
C ALA A 12 10.46 5.06 56.50
N TYR A 13 11.29 5.85 55.81
CA TYR A 13 11.14 6.12 54.38
C TYR A 13 11.45 4.88 53.52
N ILE A 14 12.47 4.09 53.89
CA ILE A 14 12.78 2.83 53.22
C ILE A 14 11.68 1.78 53.46
N ALA A 15 11.09 1.73 54.66
CA ALA A 15 9.97 0.83 54.96
C ALA A 15 8.70 1.18 54.16
N LEU A 16 8.44 2.48 53.93
CA LEU A 16 7.29 2.94 53.14
C LEU A 16 7.42 2.56 51.65
N LEU A 17 8.64 2.52 51.11
CA LEU A 17 8.91 2.14 49.72
C LEU A 17 8.82 0.63 49.46
N MET A 18 8.76 -0.20 50.50
CA MET A 18 8.61 -1.66 50.39
C MET A 18 7.14 -2.12 50.44
N VAL A 19 6.17 -1.20 50.59
CA VAL A 19 4.74 -1.51 50.47
C VAL A 19 4.33 -1.32 49.00
N GLY A 20 4.85 -2.21 48.15
CA GLY A 20 4.43 -2.36 46.76
C GLY A 20 3.49 -3.56 46.60
N CYS A 21 2.25 -3.28 46.23
CA CYS A 21 1.21 -4.12 45.62
C CYS A 21 1.23 -5.64 45.91
N ALA A 22 0.65 -6.05 47.03
CA ALA A 22 0.02 -7.37 47.12
C ALA A 22 -1.35 -7.28 46.44
N GLU A 23 -1.44 -7.82 45.23
CA GLU A 23 -2.70 -8.03 44.51
C GLU A 23 -3.61 -8.94 45.36
N TRP A 24 -4.72 -8.37 45.84
CA TRP A 24 -5.73 -9.10 46.61
C TRP A 24 -6.46 -10.06 45.67
N GLY A 25 -6.09 -11.34 45.73
CA GLY A 25 -6.81 -12.43 45.07
C GLY A 25 -8.17 -12.65 45.74
N SER A 26 -9.23 -12.09 45.17
CA SER A 26 -10.60 -12.58 45.40
C SER A 26 -10.80 -13.85 44.57
N GLY A 27 -10.82 -14.99 45.25
CA GLY A 27 -11.13 -16.27 44.64
C GLY A 27 -12.57 -16.33 44.13
N THR A 28 -12.71 -16.21 42.82
CA THR A 28 -13.75 -16.89 42.04
C THR A 28 -13.02 -17.67 40.96
N LYS A 29 -13.16 -19.01 40.98
CA LYS A 29 -12.66 -19.88 39.91
C LYS A 29 -13.50 -19.69 38.66
N GLU A 30 -13.33 -18.57 37.99
CA GLU A 30 -13.58 -18.45 36.56
C GLU A 30 -12.21 -18.38 35.92
N THR A 31 -11.81 -19.48 35.28
CA THR A 31 -10.67 -19.47 34.38
C THR A 31 -10.84 -18.26 33.46
N PRO A 32 -9.97 -17.22 33.52
CA PRO A 32 -10.02 -16.18 32.52
C PRO A 32 -9.75 -16.89 31.20
N ALA A 33 -10.73 -16.92 30.31
CA ALA A 33 -10.47 -17.25 28.92
C ALA A 33 -9.27 -16.38 28.50
N PRO A 34 -8.26 -16.94 27.81
CA PRO A 34 -7.13 -16.15 27.36
C PRO A 34 -7.72 -14.93 26.66
N ALA A 35 -7.43 -13.73 27.17
CA ALA A 35 -7.88 -12.49 26.55
C ALA A 35 -7.38 -12.56 25.10
N TYR A 36 -8.30 -12.82 24.18
CA TYR A 36 -8.00 -12.85 22.76
C TYR A 36 -7.69 -11.40 22.39
N ASN A 37 -6.42 -11.03 22.47
CA ASN A 37 -5.92 -9.77 21.97
C ASN A 37 -5.99 -9.84 20.46
N ASP A 38 -7.05 -9.27 19.91
CA ASP A 38 -7.16 -9.08 18.47
C ASP A 38 -6.04 -8.11 18.04
N PRO A 39 -5.07 -8.56 17.22
CA PRO A 39 -3.92 -7.74 16.82
C PRO A 39 -4.33 -6.45 16.10
N TYR A 40 -5.56 -6.37 15.59
CA TYR A 40 -6.02 -5.21 14.83
C TYR A 40 -6.79 -4.15 15.63
N THR A 41 -6.88 -4.32 16.96
CA THR A 41 -7.55 -3.35 17.84
C THR A 41 -6.83 -2.00 17.88
N GLN A 42 -5.50 -2.03 17.90
CA GLN A 42 -4.62 -0.88 17.70
C GLN A 42 -3.37 -1.38 16.98
N SER A 43 -3.08 -0.87 15.79
CA SER A 43 -1.85 -1.24 15.08
C SER A 43 -0.72 -0.31 15.47
N ASP A 44 0.35 -0.90 15.98
CA ASP A 44 1.57 -0.17 16.29
C ASP A 44 2.43 0.01 15.02
N LEU A 45 3.45 0.87 15.11
CA LEU A 45 4.31 1.14 13.96
C LEU A 45 5.04 -0.11 13.47
N ASN A 46 5.57 -0.92 14.39
CA ASN A 46 6.40 -2.07 14.04
C ASN A 46 5.58 -3.17 13.38
N GLU A 47 4.32 -3.34 13.79
CA GLU A 47 3.36 -4.24 13.19
C GLU A 47 3.04 -3.81 11.77
N LEU A 48 2.75 -2.53 11.53
CA LEU A 48 2.48 -2.01 10.18
C LEU A 48 3.69 -2.15 9.26
N LEU A 49 4.88 -1.83 9.75
CA LEU A 49 6.13 -1.99 9.00
C LEU A 49 6.45 -3.47 8.74
N GLY A 50 6.28 -4.33 9.74
CA GLY A 50 6.48 -5.77 9.64
C GLY A 50 5.50 -6.41 8.66
N PHE A 51 4.23 -6.01 8.69
CA PHE A 51 3.22 -6.42 7.73
C PHE A 51 3.60 -6.00 6.30
N GLY A 52 3.99 -4.74 6.11
CA GLY A 52 4.45 -4.24 4.81
C GLY A 52 5.67 -5.00 4.28
N ALA A 53 6.65 -5.25 5.13
CA ALA A 53 7.84 -6.02 4.79
C ALA A 53 7.51 -7.48 4.44
N ASN A 54 6.61 -8.11 5.20
CA ASN A 54 6.15 -9.46 4.90
C ASN A 54 5.41 -9.52 3.56
N MET A 55 4.48 -8.59 3.31
CA MET A 55 3.78 -8.51 2.04
C MET A 55 4.73 -8.28 0.87
N ALA A 56 5.72 -7.40 1.00
CA ALA A 56 6.68 -7.12 -0.07
C ALA A 56 7.48 -8.36 -0.50
N ASN A 57 7.75 -9.28 0.44
CA ASN A 57 8.42 -10.55 0.17
C ASN A 57 7.48 -11.69 -0.23
N THR A 58 6.16 -11.46 -0.20
CA THR A 58 5.15 -12.47 -0.49
C THR A 58 4.78 -12.47 -1.99
N PRO A 59 4.62 -13.65 -2.63
CA PRO A 59 4.20 -13.73 -4.03
C PRO A 59 2.87 -13.01 -4.31
N PRO A 60 2.63 -12.51 -5.54
CA PRO A 60 1.41 -11.78 -5.89
C PRO A 60 0.10 -12.51 -5.56
N ALA A 61 0.02 -13.83 -5.80
CA ALA A 61 -1.18 -14.62 -5.53
C ALA A 61 -1.50 -14.66 -4.03
N SER A 62 -0.51 -14.97 -3.19
CA SER A 62 -0.67 -15.02 -1.73
C SER A 62 -0.94 -13.64 -1.12
N ARG A 63 -0.39 -12.55 -1.70
CA ARG A 63 -0.76 -11.19 -1.32
C ARG A 63 -2.25 -10.91 -1.57
N ALA A 64 -2.79 -11.38 -2.70
CA ALA A 64 -4.20 -11.19 -3.03
C ALA A 64 -5.11 -11.94 -2.05
N GLU A 65 -4.77 -13.18 -1.70
CA GLU A 65 -5.50 -13.96 -0.69
C GLU A 65 -5.49 -13.29 0.69
N LEU A 66 -4.31 -12.81 1.13
CA LEU A 66 -4.16 -12.07 2.39
C LEU A 66 -5.02 -10.80 2.41
N CYS A 67 -4.96 -10.01 1.33
CA CYS A 67 -5.79 -8.81 1.16
C CYS A 67 -7.29 -9.14 1.22
N GLN A 68 -7.72 -10.22 0.57
CA GLN A 68 -9.11 -10.67 0.56
C GLN A 68 -9.57 -11.01 1.99
N ALA A 69 -8.75 -11.75 2.74
CA ALA A 69 -9.05 -12.10 4.13
C ALA A 69 -9.16 -10.86 5.04
N LEU A 70 -8.29 -9.86 4.85
CA LEU A 70 -8.35 -8.59 5.59
C LEU A 70 -9.62 -7.80 5.25
N LEU A 71 -10.01 -7.74 3.97
CA LEU A 71 -11.24 -7.08 3.54
C LEU A 71 -12.48 -7.74 4.13
N ASP A 72 -12.53 -9.07 4.14
CA ASP A 72 -13.67 -9.80 4.70
C ASP A 72 -13.76 -9.63 6.21
N ARG A 73 -12.61 -9.62 6.90
CA ARG A 73 -12.56 -9.29 8.33
C ARG A 73 -13.04 -7.87 8.58
N GLN A 74 -12.61 -6.88 7.80
CA GLN A 74 -13.03 -5.48 7.93
C GLN A 74 -14.53 -5.30 7.73
N LYS A 75 -15.17 -6.10 6.87
CA LYS A 75 -16.64 -6.10 6.72
C LYS A 75 -17.34 -6.66 7.95
N SER A 76 -16.79 -7.73 8.55
CA SER A 76 -17.39 -8.38 9.72
C SER A 76 -17.17 -7.62 11.04
N SER A 77 -15.98 -7.02 11.19
CA SER A 77 -15.54 -6.32 12.40
C SER A 77 -14.68 -5.14 11.96
N PRO A 78 -15.30 -3.97 11.74
CA PRO A 78 -14.56 -2.78 11.33
C PRO A 78 -13.63 -2.34 12.45
N GLN A 79 -12.33 -2.35 12.18
CA GLN A 79 -11.31 -1.93 13.14
C GLN A 79 -10.34 -0.94 12.52
N ILE A 80 -9.84 -0.02 13.34
CA ILE A 80 -8.86 0.99 12.91
C ILE A 80 -7.58 0.30 12.43
N GLY A 81 -7.07 -0.70 13.17
CA GLY A 81 -5.87 -1.42 12.80
C GLY A 81 -5.99 -2.15 11.47
N LEU A 82 -7.15 -2.76 11.18
CA LEU A 82 -7.42 -3.37 9.87
C LEU A 82 -7.41 -2.33 8.74
N GLN A 83 -7.99 -1.15 8.98
CA GLN A 83 -7.97 -0.07 7.98
C GLN A 83 -6.54 0.38 7.66
N LEU A 84 -5.66 0.44 8.68
CA LEU A 84 -4.25 0.78 8.51
C LEU A 84 -3.48 -0.32 7.77
N HIS A 85 -3.75 -1.59 8.08
CA HIS A 85 -3.18 -2.72 7.36
C HIS A 85 -3.61 -2.76 5.89
N LEU A 86 -4.88 -2.48 5.59
CA LEU A 86 -5.38 -2.37 4.21
C LEU A 86 -4.72 -1.21 3.46
N MET A 87 -4.44 -0.09 4.13
CA MET A 87 -3.69 1.05 3.56
C MET A 87 -2.28 0.63 3.13
N VAL A 88 -1.50 0.01 4.04
CA VAL A 88 -0.16 -0.50 3.72
C VAL A 88 -0.24 -1.57 2.63
N GLY A 89 -1.19 -2.48 2.73
CA GLY A 89 -1.36 -3.56 1.76
C GLY A 89 -1.72 -3.07 0.36
N ARG A 90 -2.51 -1.99 0.24
CA ARG A 90 -2.87 -1.41 -1.05
C ARG A 90 -1.69 -0.81 -1.81
N LEU A 91 -0.67 -0.32 -1.11
CA LEU A 91 0.56 0.14 -1.76
C LEU A 91 1.31 -1.00 -2.46
N LEU A 92 1.07 -2.25 -2.03
CA LEU A 92 1.78 -3.43 -2.49
C LEU A 92 0.90 -4.34 -3.37
N SER A 93 -0.43 -4.25 -3.28
CA SER A 93 -1.36 -5.12 -3.99
C SER A 93 -2.68 -4.42 -4.28
N ASP A 94 -3.13 -4.49 -5.53
CA ASP A 94 -4.42 -3.97 -5.96
C ASP A 94 -5.62 -4.79 -5.43
N ALA A 95 -5.37 -5.94 -4.82
CA ALA A 95 -6.41 -6.78 -4.22
C ALA A 95 -6.88 -6.26 -2.85
N CYS A 96 -6.13 -5.36 -2.20
CA CYS A 96 -6.44 -4.84 -0.85
C CYS A 96 -7.58 -3.80 -0.81
N GLY A 97 -8.44 -3.76 -1.84
CA GLY A 97 -9.61 -2.89 -1.91
C GLY A 97 -9.38 -1.62 -2.71
N ASP A 98 -10.41 -0.78 -2.86
CA ASP A 98 -10.32 0.45 -3.65
C ASP A 98 -9.49 1.56 -2.96
N ILE A 99 -8.63 2.24 -3.72
CA ILE A 99 -7.77 3.32 -3.21
C ILE A 99 -8.61 4.45 -2.59
N GLY A 100 -9.72 4.83 -3.25
CA GLY A 100 -10.59 5.89 -2.77
C GLY A 100 -11.26 5.53 -1.45
N ALA A 101 -11.80 4.30 -1.35
CA ALA A 101 -12.39 3.78 -0.13
C ALA A 101 -11.40 3.75 1.04
N ILE A 102 -10.16 3.31 0.79
CA ILE A 102 -9.11 3.24 1.81
C ILE A 102 -8.73 4.64 2.31
N ILE A 103 -8.45 5.58 1.39
CA ILE A 103 -8.13 6.98 1.75
C ILE A 103 -9.25 7.59 2.60
N SER A 104 -10.50 7.37 2.20
CA SER A 104 -11.68 7.89 2.92
C SER A 104 -11.78 7.31 4.32
N GLY A 105 -11.60 5.99 4.45
CA GLY A 105 -11.68 5.30 5.74
C GLY A 105 -10.56 5.70 6.69
N VAL A 106 -9.33 5.89 6.18
CA VAL A 106 -8.20 6.35 7.01
C VAL A 106 -8.36 7.82 7.40
N ALA A 107 -8.83 8.68 6.51
CA ALA A 107 -9.07 10.10 6.81
C ALA A 107 -10.18 10.32 7.85
N ALA A 108 -11.09 9.36 8.01
CA ALA A 108 -12.14 9.38 9.03
C ALA A 108 -11.63 8.97 10.43
N ILE A 109 -10.41 8.47 10.56
CA ILE A 109 -9.83 8.06 11.85
C ILE A 109 -9.54 9.31 12.69
N PRO A 110 -10.11 9.45 13.91
CA PRO A 110 -9.80 10.57 14.79
C PRO A 110 -8.32 10.60 15.15
N THR A 111 -7.66 11.76 15.08
CA THR A 111 -6.24 11.88 15.43
C THR A 111 -5.92 11.41 16.84
N ALA A 112 -6.86 11.56 17.78
CA ALA A 112 -6.73 11.06 19.15
C ALA A 112 -6.63 9.52 19.24
N SER A 113 -7.17 8.78 18.28
CA SER A 113 -7.07 7.32 18.23
C SER A 113 -5.73 6.82 17.69
N LEU A 114 -5.01 7.67 16.95
CA LEU A 114 -3.62 7.46 16.54
C LEU A 114 -2.71 8.13 17.58
N ALA A 115 -2.60 7.55 18.78
CA ALA A 115 -1.85 8.17 19.88
C ALA A 115 -0.34 8.29 19.58
N ASP A 116 0.20 7.38 18.77
CA ASP A 116 1.61 7.38 18.36
C ASP A 116 1.86 8.35 17.18
N GLU A 117 2.74 9.32 17.42
CA GLU A 117 3.17 10.31 16.45
C GLU A 117 3.92 9.67 15.26
N GLN A 118 4.66 8.58 15.48
CA GLN A 118 5.35 7.87 14.42
C GLN A 118 4.36 7.20 13.47
N VAL A 119 3.31 6.58 14.02
CA VAL A 119 2.21 6.01 13.22
C VAL A 119 1.51 7.10 12.42
N ARG A 120 1.23 8.27 12.99
CA ARG A 120 0.64 9.40 12.25
C ARG A 120 1.50 9.83 11.06
N ARG A 121 2.82 9.88 11.23
CA ARG A 121 3.75 10.24 10.15
C ARG A 121 3.76 9.19 9.05
N LEU A 122 3.78 7.90 9.40
CA LEU A 122 3.67 6.81 8.44
C LEU A 122 2.36 6.93 7.65
N VAL A 123 1.23 7.09 8.35
CA VAL A 123 -0.10 7.26 7.74
C VAL A 123 -0.13 8.45 6.78
N ALA A 124 0.47 9.58 7.15
CA ALA A 124 0.53 10.75 6.28
C ALA A 124 1.31 10.48 4.99
N ILE A 125 2.44 9.77 5.08
CA ILE A 125 3.27 9.38 3.94
C ILE A 125 2.52 8.41 3.03
N ASP A 126 1.95 7.35 3.60
CA ASP A 126 1.25 6.31 2.85
C ASP A 126 -0.02 6.83 2.18
N LEU A 127 -0.76 7.73 2.84
CA LEU A 127 -1.90 8.42 2.23
C LEU A 127 -1.49 9.26 1.02
N GLU A 128 -0.38 9.97 1.10
CA GLU A 128 0.13 10.76 -0.02
C GLU A 128 0.59 9.85 -1.17
N ALA A 129 1.27 8.74 -0.86
CA ALA A 129 1.65 7.73 -1.85
C ALA A 129 0.41 7.14 -2.56
N LEU A 130 -0.65 6.78 -1.82
CA LEU A 130 -1.91 6.29 -2.37
C LEU A 130 -2.62 7.33 -3.25
N LYS A 131 -2.65 8.61 -2.84
CA LYS A 131 -3.21 9.70 -3.67
C LYS A 131 -2.48 9.81 -5.01
N ARG A 132 -1.15 9.72 -4.99
CA ARG A 132 -0.33 9.74 -6.21
C ARG A 132 -0.62 8.52 -7.08
N LEU A 133 -0.65 7.33 -6.51
CA LEU A 133 -0.98 6.08 -7.21
C LEU A 133 -2.37 6.15 -7.89
N GLY A 134 -3.38 6.62 -7.15
CA GLY A 134 -4.72 6.82 -7.69
C GLY A 134 -4.81 7.91 -8.77
N SER A 135 -3.94 8.92 -8.74
CA SER A 135 -3.85 9.93 -9.81
C SER A 135 -3.22 9.37 -11.09
N VAL A 136 -2.22 8.49 -10.95
CA VAL A 136 -1.55 7.82 -12.08
C VAL A 136 -2.49 6.83 -12.74
N SER A 137 -3.19 6.01 -11.96
CA SER A 137 -4.20 5.06 -12.48
C SER A 137 -5.29 5.76 -13.30
N ARG A 138 -5.80 6.91 -12.82
CA ARG A 138 -6.77 7.73 -13.56
C ARG A 138 -6.20 8.31 -14.86
N LYS A 139 -4.93 8.72 -14.87
CA LYS A 139 -4.29 9.21 -16.10
C LYS A 139 -4.14 8.09 -17.12
N ILE A 140 -3.71 6.90 -16.70
CA ILE A 140 -3.58 5.73 -17.58
C ILE A 140 -4.93 5.36 -18.20
N SER A 141 -6.00 5.27 -17.39
CA SER A 141 -7.33 4.92 -17.93
C SER A 141 -7.87 5.96 -18.92
N THR A 142 -7.54 7.26 -18.73
CA THR A 142 -7.89 8.29 -19.72
C THR A 142 -7.08 8.17 -21.01
N LEU A 143 -5.82 7.75 -20.92
CA LEU A 143 -4.97 7.50 -22.10
C LEU A 143 -5.46 6.27 -22.87
N ASP A 144 -5.81 5.18 -22.18
CA ASP A 144 -6.41 3.99 -22.81
C ASP A 144 -7.72 4.32 -23.51
N ARG A 145 -8.59 5.14 -22.89
CA ARG A 145 -9.84 5.57 -23.53
C ARG A 145 -9.59 6.42 -24.77
N LYS A 146 -8.58 7.29 -24.75
CA LYS A 146 -8.17 8.08 -25.92
C LYS A 146 -7.60 7.18 -27.01
N GLN A 147 -6.76 6.22 -26.68
CA GLN A 147 -6.22 5.24 -27.64
C GLN A 147 -7.34 4.40 -28.25
N LYS A 148 -8.29 3.90 -27.44
CA LYS A 148 -9.44 3.13 -27.94
C LYS A 148 -10.34 3.95 -28.85
N ASN A 149 -10.54 5.24 -28.56
CA ASN A 149 -11.28 6.14 -29.44
C ASN A 149 -10.52 6.43 -30.75
N VAL A 150 -9.20 6.59 -30.71
CA VAL A 150 -8.38 6.74 -31.94
C VAL A 150 -8.44 5.47 -32.78
N GLN A 151 -8.36 4.31 -32.14
CA GLN A 151 -8.46 3.01 -32.82
C GLN A 151 -9.85 2.78 -33.40
N SER A 152 -10.92 3.14 -32.67
CA SER A 152 -12.29 3.05 -33.21
C SER A 152 -12.53 4.01 -34.37
N VAL A 153 -11.90 5.20 -34.39
CA VAL A 153 -11.97 6.13 -35.53
C VAL A 153 -11.20 5.60 -36.75
N LEU A 154 -10.11 4.84 -36.54
CA LEU A 154 -9.38 4.16 -37.60
C LEU A 154 -10.17 2.96 -38.16
N GLU A 155 -10.88 2.22 -37.32
CA GLU A 155 -11.71 1.07 -37.72
C GLU A 155 -13.09 1.45 -38.27
N SER A 156 -13.68 2.57 -37.84
CA SER A 156 -14.99 3.04 -38.31
C SER A 156 -14.96 3.70 -39.69
N LYS A 157 -13.81 3.68 -40.39
CA LYS A 157 -13.73 4.13 -41.78
C LYS A 157 -14.04 2.93 -42.67
N PRO A 158 -15.26 2.81 -43.24
CA PRO A 158 -15.56 1.70 -44.14
C PRO A 158 -14.59 1.71 -45.33
N PRO A 159 -14.24 0.56 -45.91
CA PRO A 159 -13.41 0.49 -47.10
C PRO A 159 -14.19 1.14 -48.25
N LYS A 160 -13.99 2.44 -48.44
CA LYS A 160 -14.41 3.11 -49.66
C LYS A 160 -13.55 2.53 -50.77
N THR A 161 -14.21 1.73 -51.61
CA THR A 161 -13.78 1.36 -52.95
C THR A 161 -13.10 2.54 -53.65
N PRO A 162 -12.04 2.29 -54.42
CA PRO A 162 -11.16 3.34 -54.92
C PRO A 162 -11.88 4.12 -56.02
N LYS A 163 -12.26 5.37 -55.73
CA LYS A 163 -12.35 6.39 -56.77
C LYS A 163 -11.11 7.25 -56.66
N VAL A 164 -10.29 7.08 -57.70
CA VAL A 164 -9.13 7.87 -58.07
C VAL A 164 -9.53 9.34 -58.06
N GLU A 165 -8.89 10.13 -57.19
CA GLU A 165 -8.64 11.56 -57.42
C GLU A 165 -7.58 12.07 -56.43
N GLY A 166 -6.36 12.27 -56.96
CA GLY A 166 -5.45 13.36 -56.59
C GLY A 166 -4.81 13.37 -55.20
N ASN A 167 -3.56 12.88 -55.13
CA ASN A 167 -2.45 13.49 -54.37
C ASN A 167 -2.50 13.58 -52.84
N LYS A 168 -2.71 12.47 -52.12
CA LYS A 168 -2.27 12.41 -50.69
C LYS A 168 -1.90 11.03 -50.12
N MET A 169 -1.71 10.02 -50.97
CA MET A 169 -1.52 8.63 -50.53
C MET A 169 -0.07 8.10 -50.69
N GLU A 170 0.84 8.92 -51.21
CA GLU A 170 2.26 8.53 -51.38
C GLU A 170 3.07 8.76 -50.09
N SER A 171 2.82 9.87 -49.38
CA SER A 171 3.54 10.25 -48.14
C SER A 171 3.45 9.21 -47.01
N ASN A 172 2.30 8.56 -46.81
CA ASN A 172 2.10 7.66 -45.66
C ASN A 172 2.65 6.24 -45.89
N LYS A 173 2.81 5.81 -47.15
CA LYS A 173 3.44 4.51 -47.44
C LYS A 173 4.95 4.59 -47.28
N ASP A 174 5.54 5.74 -47.60
CA ASP A 174 6.97 5.98 -47.43
C ASP A 174 7.35 6.10 -45.96
N GLU A 175 6.55 6.76 -45.12
CA GLU A 175 6.80 6.81 -43.67
C GLU A 175 6.71 5.43 -43.00
N ALA A 176 5.70 4.63 -43.34
CA ALA A 176 5.57 3.27 -42.80
C ALA A 176 6.71 2.35 -43.25
N ARG A 177 7.25 2.56 -44.46
CA ARG A 177 8.43 1.86 -44.96
C ARG A 177 9.70 2.32 -44.23
N LEU A 178 9.87 3.64 -44.04
CA LEU A 178 10.97 4.25 -43.29
C LEU A 178 11.01 3.79 -41.83
N LEU A 179 9.85 3.65 -41.19
CA LEU A 179 9.75 3.16 -39.81
C LEU A 179 10.12 1.68 -39.69
N ARG A 180 9.77 0.85 -40.69
CA ARG A 180 10.20 -0.56 -40.74
C ARG A 180 11.70 -0.68 -40.96
N GLU A 181 12.25 0.13 -41.86
CA GLU A 181 13.68 0.16 -42.18
C GLU A 181 14.50 0.64 -40.96
N LYS A 182 14.00 1.62 -40.20
CA LYS A 182 14.63 2.04 -38.93
C LYS A 182 14.59 0.97 -37.85
N LEU A 183 13.50 0.22 -37.73
CA LEU A 183 13.39 -0.88 -36.77
C LEU A 183 14.33 -2.04 -37.12
N GLU A 184 14.51 -2.33 -38.41
CA GLU A 184 15.46 -3.35 -38.86
C GLU A 184 16.91 -2.90 -38.68
N ALA A 185 17.22 -1.62 -38.90
CA ALA A 185 18.54 -1.07 -38.62
C ALA A 185 18.89 -1.14 -37.12
N ILE A 186 17.94 -0.82 -36.23
CA ILE A 186 18.14 -0.95 -34.77
C ILE A 186 18.36 -2.40 -34.38
N ARG A 187 17.56 -3.33 -34.92
CA ARG A 187 17.73 -4.77 -34.66
C ARG A 187 19.06 -5.32 -35.19
N SER A 188 19.56 -4.77 -36.30
CA SER A 188 20.87 -5.12 -36.83
C SER A 188 22.02 -4.55 -35.99
N MET A 189 21.87 -3.36 -35.42
CA MET A 189 22.85 -2.78 -34.50
C MET A 189 22.89 -3.53 -33.16
N GLU A 190 21.74 -3.96 -32.64
CA GLU A 190 21.65 -4.77 -31.41
C GLU A 190 22.36 -6.12 -31.59
N LYS A 191 22.20 -6.75 -32.76
CA LYS A 191 22.91 -7.99 -33.11
C LYS A 191 24.43 -7.81 -33.23
N GLN A 192 24.90 -6.70 -33.81
CA GLN A 192 26.34 -6.42 -33.90
C GLN A 192 26.97 -6.07 -32.55
N MET A 193 26.20 -5.49 -31.62
CA MET A 193 26.67 -5.23 -30.26
C MET A 193 26.76 -6.51 -29.41
N ASP A 194 25.84 -7.46 -29.59
CA ASP A 194 25.90 -8.77 -28.92
C ASP A 194 27.04 -9.66 -29.45
N GLU A 195 27.41 -9.54 -30.73
CA GLU A 195 28.52 -10.30 -31.32
C GLU A 195 29.91 -9.73 -30.94
N ASN A 196 30.00 -8.46 -30.53
CA ASN A 196 31.26 -7.80 -30.13
C ASN A 196 31.53 -7.82 -28.60
N GLY A 197 30.59 -8.29 -27.78
CA GLY A 197 30.73 -8.36 -26.31
C GLY A 197 31.14 -9.74 -25.77
N GLY A 198 31.33 -10.72 -26.66
CA GLY A 198 31.61 -12.12 -26.31
C GLY A 198 33.04 -12.58 -26.57
N ASN A 199 34.04 -11.79 -26.16
CA ASN A 199 35.44 -12.21 -26.09
C ASN A 199 36.08 -11.77 -24.77
#